data_AF-A0A7J3I5D5-F1
#
_entry.id   AF-A0A7J3I5D5-F1
#
_cell.length_a   1.000
_cell.length_b   1.000
_cell.length_c   1.000
_cell.angle_alpha   90.00
_cell.angle_beta   90.00
_cell.angle_gamma   90.00
#
_symmetry.space_group_name_H-M   'P 1'
#
loop_
_entity.id
_entity.type
_entity.pdbx_description
1 polymer ?
#
loop_
_entity_poly.entity_id
_entity_poly.type
_entity_poly.pdbx_seq_one_letter_code
_entity_poly.pdbx_strand_id
1 'polypeptide(L)'
;MKHTFEAIDTLTTFYIRGFRAPSNYIQGGGVLNYLGRLIKRFGNRALILSDSDVKHIVGGTIEESLRRYSVDYVYVIFNRECSWEEIRRVTKIALENGVDMVVGVGGGKALDTAKAVAIPNGLAAVMVPTIAST
;
A
#
# COMPACT_ATOMS: atom_id res chain seq x y z
N MET A 1 15.09 -15.18 49.49
CA MET A 1 13.80 -14.59 49.90
C MET A 1 12.74 -15.07 48.93
N LYS A 2 11.59 -15.51 49.44
CA LYS A 2 10.46 -16.03 48.64
C LYS A 2 9.91 -14.89 47.77
N HIS A 3 9.88 -15.07 46.45
CA HIS A 3 9.15 -14.17 45.56
C HIS A 3 7.65 -14.45 45.72
N THR A 4 6.98 -13.63 46.51
CA THR A 4 5.52 -13.58 46.58
C THR A 4 5.03 -12.95 45.28
N PHE A 5 4.25 -13.68 44.49
CA PHE A 5 3.48 -13.11 43.40
C PHE A 5 2.30 -12.35 43.99
N GLU A 6 2.22 -11.05 43.73
CA GLU A 6 1.03 -10.24 44.04
C GLU A 6 -0.04 -10.45 42.96
N ALA A 7 -1.30 -10.51 43.40
CA ALA A 7 -2.46 -10.60 42.52
C ALA A 7 -2.71 -9.26 41.82
N ILE A 8 -3.07 -9.31 40.54
CA ILE A 8 -3.44 -8.13 39.75
C ILE A 8 -4.81 -7.63 40.24
N ASP A 9 -4.81 -6.48 40.91
CA ASP A 9 -5.99 -5.73 41.33
C ASP A 9 -6.42 -4.74 40.24
N THR A 10 -7.73 -4.62 40.03
CA THR A 10 -8.37 -3.73 39.05
C THR A 10 -8.38 -2.25 39.45
N LEU A 11 -7.84 -1.89 40.62
CA LEU A 11 -7.84 -0.52 41.15
C LEU A 11 -6.65 0.36 40.69
N THR A 12 -5.70 -0.14 39.92
CA THR A 12 -4.65 0.69 39.27
C THR A 12 -4.76 0.58 37.76
N THR A 13 -5.44 1.55 37.14
CA THR A 13 -5.59 1.66 35.69
C THR A 13 -4.21 1.80 35.02
N PHE A 14 -3.67 0.72 34.46
CA PHE A 14 -2.55 0.79 33.53
C PHE A 14 -3.00 1.56 32.27
N TYR A 15 -2.58 2.82 32.16
CA TYR A 15 -2.98 3.70 31.06
C TYR A 15 -2.10 3.44 29.83
N ILE A 16 -2.52 2.52 28.96
CA ILE A 16 -1.81 2.24 27.70
C ILE A 16 -2.15 3.33 26.68
N ARG A 17 -1.12 4.03 26.19
CA ARG A 17 -1.22 4.95 25.03
C ARG A 17 -0.46 4.36 23.86
N GLY A 18 -1.12 4.20 22.72
CA GLY A 18 -0.53 3.68 21.50
C GLY A 18 -0.68 4.64 20.33
N PHE A 19 0.33 4.69 19.46
CA PHE A 19 0.30 5.40 18.20
C PHE A 19 0.67 4.42 17.07
N ARG A 20 -0.10 4.44 15.98
CA ARG A 20 0.20 3.70 14.76
C ARG A 20 0.17 4.65 13.59
N ALA A 21 1.18 4.54 12.74
CA ALA A 21 1.33 5.32 11.53
C ALA A 21 1.87 4.42 10.41
N PRO A 22 1.71 4.82 9.14
CA PRO A 22 2.51 4.23 8.07
C PRO A 22 4.00 4.40 8.38
N SER A 23 4.83 3.50 7.85
CA SER A 23 6.29 3.58 7.96
C SER A 23 6.85 4.86 7.34
N ASN A 24 6.21 5.35 6.27
CA ASN A 24 6.60 6.55 5.55
C ASN A 24 5.37 7.31 5.08
N TYR A 25 5.40 8.63 5.26
CA TYR A 25 4.47 9.58 4.64
C TYR A 25 5.29 10.62 3.88
N ILE A 26 4.96 10.83 2.60
CA ILE A 26 5.74 11.68 1.70
C ILE A 26 4.75 12.55 0.92
N GLN A 27 4.90 13.87 1.03
CA GLN A 27 4.06 14.84 0.34
C GLN A 27 4.93 15.95 -0.25
N GLY A 28 4.59 16.39 -1.45
CA GLY A 28 5.25 17.51 -2.11
C GLY A 28 4.87 17.63 -3.59
N GLY A 29 5.05 18.82 -4.14
CA GLY A 29 4.88 19.05 -5.58
C GLY A 29 5.83 18.17 -6.39
N GLY A 30 5.29 17.43 -7.36
CA GLY A 30 6.09 16.61 -8.28
C GLY A 30 6.68 15.33 -7.68
N VAL A 31 6.31 14.92 -6.45
CA VAL A 31 6.82 13.70 -5.81
C VAL A 31 6.62 12.44 -6.65
N LEU A 32 5.55 12.39 -7.45
CA LEU A 32 5.24 11.24 -8.30
C LEU A 32 6.35 10.93 -9.34
N ASN A 33 7.07 11.96 -9.80
CA ASN A 33 8.25 11.81 -10.68
C ASN A 33 9.39 11.00 -10.05
N TYR A 34 9.33 10.77 -8.73
CA TYR A 34 10.32 10.03 -7.95
C TYR A 34 9.77 8.76 -7.33
N LEU A 35 8.52 8.37 -7.63
CA LEU A 35 7.89 7.16 -7.10
C LEU A 35 8.79 5.92 -7.17
N GLY A 36 9.38 5.62 -8.34
CA GLY A 36 10.28 4.48 -8.51
C GLY A 36 11.44 4.48 -7.51
N ARG A 37 12.10 5.64 -7.32
CA ARG A 37 13.17 5.81 -6.32
C ARG A 37 12.69 5.54 -4.90
N LEU A 38 11.50 6.03 -4.57
CA LEU A 38 10.95 5.94 -3.22
C LEU A 38 10.63 4.49 -2.84
N ILE A 39 10.09 3.72 -3.80
CA ILE A 39 9.59 2.36 -3.56
C ILE A 39 10.61 1.26 -3.83
N LYS A 40 11.71 1.55 -4.54
CA LYS A 40 12.76 0.56 -4.88
C LYS A 40 13.30 -0.21 -3.67
N ARG A 41 13.31 0.42 -2.48
CA ARG A 41 13.74 -0.22 -1.23
C ARG A 41 12.85 -1.41 -0.81
N PHE A 42 11.64 -1.49 -1.34
CA PHE A 42 10.66 -2.53 -1.01
C PHE A 42 10.67 -3.69 -2.00
N GLY A 43 11.48 -3.62 -3.06
CA GLY A 43 11.55 -4.66 -4.09
C GLY A 43 11.82 -4.10 -5.49
N ASN A 44 11.84 -5.02 -6.45
CA ASN A 44 12.17 -4.73 -7.84
C ASN A 44 10.96 -4.75 -8.77
N ARG A 45 9.85 -5.38 -8.37
CA ARG A 45 8.66 -5.53 -9.20
C ARG A 45 7.39 -5.11 -8.48
N ALA A 46 6.65 -4.17 -9.06
CA ALA A 46 5.42 -3.61 -8.50
C ALA A 46 4.16 -4.01 -9.29
N LEU A 47 3.07 -4.30 -8.59
CA LEU A 47 1.73 -4.23 -9.19
C LEU A 47 1.20 -2.81 -9.03
N ILE A 48 0.85 -2.13 -10.11
CA ILE A 48 0.19 -0.82 -10.08
C ILE A 48 -1.32 -1.04 -10.28
N LEU A 49 -2.13 -0.70 -9.28
CA LEU A 49 -3.58 -0.81 -9.32
C LEU A 49 -4.20 0.59 -9.37
N SER A 50 -4.90 0.90 -10.46
CA SER A 50 -5.68 2.14 -10.59
C SER A 50 -6.89 1.94 -11.49
N ASP A 51 -7.91 2.79 -11.38
CA ASP A 51 -8.92 2.85 -12.43
C ASP A 51 -8.33 3.43 -13.74
N SER A 52 -9.12 3.35 -14.81
CA SER A 52 -8.73 3.83 -16.15
C SER A 52 -8.49 5.33 -16.21
N ASP A 53 -9.28 6.11 -15.47
CA ASP A 53 -9.26 7.57 -15.53
C ASP A 53 -8.01 8.09 -14.80
N VAL A 54 -7.71 7.53 -13.63
CA VAL A 54 -6.47 7.77 -12.90
C VAL A 54 -5.26 7.35 -13.73
N LYS A 55 -5.30 6.19 -14.40
CA LYS A 55 -4.21 5.78 -15.30
C LYS A 55 -4.00 6.81 -16.41
N HIS A 56 -5.06 7.33 -17.01
CA HIS A 56 -4.96 8.36 -18.05
C HIS A 56 -4.31 9.66 -17.51
N ILE A 57 -4.62 10.05 -16.27
CA ILE A 57 -4.11 11.29 -15.68
C ILE A 57 -2.65 11.17 -15.22
N VAL A 58 -2.28 10.08 -14.53
CA VAL A 58 -0.97 9.97 -13.85
C VAL A 58 -0.13 8.76 -14.27
N GLY A 59 -0.67 7.83 -15.06
CA GLY A 59 0.00 6.58 -15.43
C GLY A 59 1.33 6.81 -16.13
N GLY A 60 1.40 7.76 -17.07
CA GLY A 60 2.65 8.10 -17.77
C GLY A 60 3.78 8.52 -16.82
N THR A 61 3.47 9.43 -15.88
CA THR A 61 4.41 9.90 -14.85
C THR A 61 4.92 8.76 -13.96
N ILE A 62 4.01 7.86 -13.56
CA ILE A 62 4.34 6.69 -12.74
C ILE A 62 5.26 5.75 -13.52
N GLU A 63 4.87 5.36 -14.72
CA GLU A 63 5.63 4.41 -15.53
C GLU A 63 7.01 4.94 -15.90
N GLU A 64 7.13 6.24 -16.22
CA GLU A 64 8.43 6.87 -16.47
C GLU A 64 9.32 6.84 -15.22
N SER A 65 8.76 7.17 -14.06
CA SER A 65 9.47 7.12 -12.78
C SER A 65 9.94 5.71 -12.44
N LEU A 66 9.08 4.70 -12.62
CA LEU A 66 9.43 3.29 -12.39
C LEU A 66 10.57 2.84 -13.31
N ARG A 67 10.48 3.13 -14.62
CA ARG A 67 11.54 2.81 -15.59
C ARG A 67 12.86 3.50 -15.25
N ARG A 68 12.82 4.80 -14.92
CA ARG A 68 13.99 5.61 -14.58
C ARG A 68 14.79 5.04 -13.41
N TYR A 69 14.10 4.41 -12.44
CA TYR A 69 14.72 3.80 -11.27
C TYR A 69 14.71 2.27 -11.30
N SER A 70 14.56 1.69 -12.49
CA SER A 70 14.64 0.24 -12.75
C SER A 70 13.72 -0.60 -11.85
N VAL A 71 12.47 -0.17 -11.68
CA VAL A 71 11.40 -0.95 -11.04
C VAL A 71 10.53 -1.55 -12.14
N ASP A 72 10.54 -2.87 -12.27
CA ASP A 72 9.60 -3.60 -13.13
C ASP A 72 8.17 -3.41 -12.63
N TYR A 73 7.19 -3.49 -13.52
CA TYR A 73 5.80 -3.36 -13.11
C TYR A 73 4.81 -4.16 -13.95
N VAL A 74 3.69 -4.49 -13.31
CA VAL A 74 2.48 -4.99 -13.95
C VAL A 74 1.36 -4.00 -13.64
N TYR A 75 0.76 -3.44 -14.69
CA TYR A 75 -0.34 -2.49 -14.53
C TYR A 75 -1.68 -3.22 -14.59
N VAL A 76 -2.49 -3.08 -13.56
CA VAL A 76 -3.84 -3.67 -13.46
C VAL A 76 -4.88 -2.57 -13.37
N ILE A 77 -5.88 -2.62 -14.24
CA ILE A 77 -7.04 -1.74 -14.15
C ILE A 77 -7.97 -2.26 -13.05
N PHE A 78 -8.33 -1.37 -12.14
CA PHE A 78 -9.28 -1.58 -11.06
C PHE A 78 -10.71 -1.45 -11.58
N ASN A 79 -11.57 -2.43 -11.27
CA ASN A 79 -12.96 -2.49 -11.73
C ASN A 79 -13.93 -1.66 -10.87
N ARG A 80 -13.44 -0.57 -10.28
CA ARG A 80 -14.20 0.45 -9.51
C ARG A 80 -14.87 0.00 -8.22
N GLU A 81 -14.98 -1.30 -7.94
CA GLU A 81 -15.59 -1.81 -6.71
C GLU A 81 -14.57 -2.57 -5.85
N CYS A 82 -14.51 -2.19 -4.56
CA CYS A 82 -13.71 -2.89 -3.58
C CYS A 82 -14.51 -4.10 -3.08
N SER A 83 -14.45 -5.19 -3.83
CA SER A 83 -15.18 -6.43 -3.54
C SER A 83 -14.24 -7.61 -3.33
N TRP A 84 -14.73 -8.66 -2.67
CA TRP A 84 -13.97 -9.90 -2.51
C TRP A 84 -13.57 -10.54 -3.85
N GLU A 85 -14.41 -10.40 -4.87
CA GLU A 85 -14.11 -10.87 -6.21
C GLU A 85 -12.92 -10.12 -6.81
N GLU A 86 -12.93 -8.80 -6.72
CA GLU A 86 -11.86 -7.96 -7.25
C GLU A 86 -10.56 -8.17 -6.49
N ILE A 87 -10.61 -8.26 -5.15
CA ILE A 87 -9.45 -8.56 -4.32
C ILE A 87 -8.84 -9.91 -4.72
N ARG A 88 -9.65 -10.96 -4.92
CA ARG A 88 -9.15 -12.27 -5.38
C ARG A 88 -8.53 -12.20 -6.77
N ARG A 89 -9.17 -11.48 -7.71
CA ARG A 89 -8.66 -11.31 -9.08
C ARG A 89 -7.30 -10.62 -9.08
N VAL A 90 -7.17 -9.50 -8.38
CA VAL A 90 -5.91 -8.74 -8.30
C VAL A 90 -4.85 -9.51 -7.52
N THR A 91 -5.22 -10.23 -6.45
CA THR A 91 -4.30 -11.12 -5.72
C THR A 91 -3.71 -12.19 -6.62
N LYS A 92 -4.55 -12.86 -7.42
CA LYS A 92 -4.09 -13.85 -8.38
C LYS A 92 -3.04 -13.27 -9.34
N ILE A 93 -3.33 -12.10 -9.92
CA ILE A 93 -2.41 -11.40 -10.82
C ILE A 93 -1.10 -11.05 -10.11
N ALA A 94 -1.16 -10.54 -8.87
CA ALA A 94 0.01 -10.18 -8.09
C ALA A 94 0.95 -11.39 -7.87
N LEU A 95 0.37 -12.52 -7.42
CA LEU A 95 1.12 -13.74 -7.11
C LEU A 95 1.67 -14.41 -8.37
N GLU A 96 0.89 -14.50 -9.44
CA GLU A 96 1.34 -15.08 -10.72
C GLU A 96 2.49 -14.28 -11.35
N ASN A 97 2.56 -12.97 -11.10
CA ASN A 97 3.62 -12.11 -11.61
C ASN A 97 4.81 -11.95 -10.65
N GLY A 98 4.78 -12.60 -9.49
CA GLY A 98 5.86 -12.56 -8.50
C GLY A 98 6.23 -11.12 -8.09
N VAL A 99 5.23 -10.27 -7.85
CA VAL A 99 5.50 -8.87 -7.45
C VAL A 99 5.96 -8.81 -6.00
N ASP A 100 6.81 -7.84 -5.67
CA ASP A 100 7.29 -7.58 -4.31
C ASP A 100 6.38 -6.61 -3.54
N MET A 101 5.61 -5.81 -4.28
CA MET A 101 4.79 -4.73 -3.73
C MET A 101 3.53 -4.45 -4.55
N VAL A 102 2.52 -3.90 -3.89
CA VAL A 102 1.31 -3.38 -4.53
C VAL A 102 1.25 -1.87 -4.31
N VAL A 103 1.12 -1.13 -5.41
CA VAL A 103 0.94 0.31 -5.44
C VAL A 103 -0.50 0.60 -5.81
N GLY A 104 -1.31 1.01 -4.83
CA GLY A 104 -2.67 1.51 -5.07
C GLY A 104 -2.61 2.99 -5.44
N VAL A 105 -3.23 3.36 -6.57
CA VAL A 105 -3.25 4.74 -7.09
C VAL A 105 -4.69 5.13 -7.37
N GLY A 106 -5.20 6.19 -6.73
CA GLY A 106 -6.57 6.65 -6.97
C GLY A 106 -7.29 7.12 -5.72
N GLY A 107 -8.59 6.82 -5.63
CA GLY A 107 -9.44 7.08 -4.46
C GLY A 107 -9.59 5.87 -3.53
N GLY A 108 -10.36 6.03 -2.45
CA GLY A 108 -10.45 5.08 -1.33
C GLY A 108 -10.65 3.61 -1.74
N LYS A 109 -11.60 3.30 -2.63
CA LYS A 109 -11.88 1.92 -3.06
C LYS A 109 -10.67 1.22 -3.71
N ALA A 110 -9.92 1.93 -4.54
CA ALA A 110 -8.71 1.39 -5.17
C ALA A 110 -7.61 1.15 -4.12
N LEU A 111 -7.44 2.11 -3.19
CA LEU A 111 -6.45 2.01 -2.12
C LEU A 111 -6.78 0.85 -1.15
N ASP A 112 -8.04 0.69 -0.78
CA ASP A 112 -8.47 -0.39 0.11
C ASP A 112 -8.35 -1.76 -0.55
N THR A 113 -8.65 -1.86 -1.85
CA THR A 113 -8.39 -3.07 -2.64
C THR A 113 -6.89 -3.39 -2.66
N ALA A 114 -6.03 -2.40 -2.92
CA ALA A 114 -4.58 -2.57 -2.92
C ALA A 114 -4.03 -3.04 -1.56
N LYS A 115 -4.53 -2.47 -0.45
CA LYS A 115 -4.18 -2.92 0.91
C LYS A 115 -4.62 -4.35 1.18
N ALA A 116 -5.85 -4.71 0.80
CA ALA A 116 -6.40 -6.04 0.98
C ALA A 116 -5.68 -7.10 0.15
N VAL A 117 -5.06 -6.71 -0.97
CA VAL A 117 -4.17 -7.56 -1.75
C VAL A 117 -2.78 -7.64 -1.10
N ALA A 118 -2.18 -6.53 -0.70
CA ALA A 118 -0.78 -6.51 -0.26
C ALA A 118 -0.56 -7.20 1.09
N ILE A 119 -1.29 -6.75 2.11
CA ILE A 119 -1.00 -7.05 3.52
C ILE A 119 -1.12 -8.56 3.83
N PRO A 120 -2.21 -9.26 3.43
CA PRO A 120 -2.34 -10.69 3.72
C PRO A 120 -1.32 -11.56 2.98
N ASN A 121 -0.76 -11.06 1.87
CA ASN A 121 0.20 -11.78 1.03
C ASN A 121 1.65 -11.41 1.35
N GLY A 122 1.91 -10.66 2.42
CA GLY A 122 3.26 -10.27 2.83
C GLY A 122 3.96 -9.31 1.86
N LEU A 123 3.22 -8.67 0.96
CA LEU A 123 3.74 -7.71 0.00
C LEU A 123 3.80 -6.32 0.61
N ALA A 124 4.76 -5.49 0.17
CA ALA A 124 4.78 -4.10 0.58
C ALA A 124 3.57 -3.34 0.02
N ALA A 125 2.91 -2.54 0.86
CA ALA A 125 1.76 -1.74 0.49
C ALA A 125 2.16 -0.27 0.30
N VAL A 126 1.99 0.27 -0.90
CA VAL A 126 2.26 1.68 -1.22
C VAL A 126 0.97 2.36 -1.66
N MET A 127 0.56 3.42 -0.98
CA MET A 127 -0.69 4.13 -1.26
C MET A 127 -0.41 5.51 -1.85
N VAL A 128 -0.94 5.76 -3.05
CA VAL A 128 -0.81 7.01 -3.80
C VAL A 128 -2.20 7.60 -4.00
N PRO A 129 -2.76 8.28 -2.98
CA PRO A 129 -4.04 8.97 -3.12
C PRO A 129 -3.93 10.08 -4.17
N THR A 130 -4.93 10.19 -5.04
CA THR A 130 -5.02 11.25 -6.06
C THR A 130 -5.91 12.42 -5.64
N ILE A 131 -6.64 12.24 -4.54
CA ILE A 131 -7.48 13.26 -3.90
C ILE A 131 -7.27 13.17 -2.38
N ALA A 132 -7.35 14.30 -1.68
CA ALA A 132 -7.23 14.38 -0.22
C ALA A 132 -8.63 14.49 0.41
N SER A 133 -9.49 13.49 0.19
CA SER A 133 -10.91 13.55 0.59
C SER A 133 -11.24 12.84 1.91
N THR A 134 -10.40 11.91 2.36
CA THR A 134 -10.61 11.04 3.54
C THR A 134 -9.30 10.48 4.05
#